data_AF-A0A379EZL1-F1
#
_entry.id   AF-A0A379EZL1-F1
#
_cell.length_a   1.000
_cell.length_b   1.000
_cell.length_c   1.000
_cell.angle_alpha   90.00
_cell.angle_beta   90.00
_cell.angle_gamma   90.00
#
_symmetry.space_group_name_H-M   'P 1'
#
loop_
_entity.id
_entity.type
_entity.pdbx_description
1 polymer ?
#
loop_
_entity_poly.entity_id
_entity_poly.type
_entity_poly.pdbx_seq_one_letter_code
_entity_poly.pdbx_strand_id
1 'polypeptide(L)'
;MTKLNLPLWTQGLTGFPIIDAAMRQLNQTGWMHNRLRMLTASFLVKDLLIDWRWGENYFMSQLIDGDFASNNGGWQWAASTGTDAVPYFRIFNPTTQGRKFDPDGEFIRHWLPELADVPDRDIHTPSEWAIKTGHYLDYPQPIVDHAKARVTAIASYEEAKKR
;
A
#
# COMPACT_ATOMS: atom_id res chain seq x y z
N MET A 1 -13.68 -11.75 5.09
CA MET A 1 -12.94 -10.69 5.82
C MET A 1 -12.19 -9.72 4.90
N THR A 2 -11.82 -10.08 3.66
CA THR A 2 -10.99 -9.24 2.76
C THR A 2 -11.63 -7.94 2.27
N LYS A 3 -12.94 -7.91 1.95
CA LYS A 3 -13.61 -6.67 1.49
C LYS A 3 -13.68 -5.53 2.53
N LEU A 4 -13.60 -5.86 3.83
CA LEU A 4 -13.69 -4.87 4.92
C LEU A 4 -12.50 -3.91 4.94
N ASN A 5 -11.37 -4.29 4.34
CA ASN A 5 -10.15 -3.48 4.34
C ASN A 5 -10.07 -2.50 3.17
N LEU A 6 -10.94 -2.62 2.16
CA LEU A 6 -10.94 -1.71 1.01
C LEU A 6 -11.15 -0.24 1.44
N PRO A 7 -12.13 0.10 2.31
CA PRO A 7 -12.28 1.47 2.79
C PRO A 7 -11.04 2.01 3.49
N LEU A 8 -10.38 1.19 4.32
CA LEU A 8 -9.16 1.59 5.04
C LEU A 8 -8.01 1.89 4.07
N TRP A 9 -7.84 1.08 3.02
CA TRP A 9 -6.89 1.36 1.96
C TRP A 9 -7.24 2.65 1.21
N THR A 10 -8.50 2.83 0.79
CA THR A 10 -8.91 4.05 0.07
C THR A 10 -8.68 5.33 0.90
N GLN A 11 -8.85 5.27 2.22
CA GLN A 11 -8.71 6.42 3.11
C GLN A 11 -7.27 6.67 3.58
N GLY A 12 -6.34 5.76 3.31
CA GLY A 12 -4.99 5.83 3.87
C GLY A 12 -4.99 5.64 5.40
N LEU A 13 -5.65 4.58 5.85
CA LEU A 13 -5.75 4.16 7.26
C LEU A 13 -5.31 2.70 7.44
N THR A 14 -4.28 2.28 6.71
CA THR A 14 -3.76 0.91 6.73
C THR A 14 -2.77 0.65 7.87
N GLY A 15 -2.22 1.72 8.46
CA GLY A 15 -1.15 1.62 9.45
C GLY A 15 0.24 1.40 8.83
N PHE A 16 0.34 1.47 7.49
CA PHE A 16 1.60 1.46 6.76
C PHE A 16 1.88 2.86 6.19
N PRO A 17 2.82 3.65 6.77
CA PRO A 17 2.95 5.07 6.50
C PRO A 17 3.12 5.43 5.02
N ILE A 18 3.93 4.66 4.28
CA ILE A 18 4.15 4.93 2.85
C ILE A 18 2.91 4.66 1.99
N ILE A 19 2.07 3.71 2.39
CA ILE A 19 0.81 3.40 1.72
C ILE A 19 -0.19 4.50 2.04
N ASP A 20 -0.32 4.85 3.32
CA ASP A 20 -1.28 5.84 3.78
C ASP A 20 -0.97 7.24 3.24
N ALA A 21 0.30 7.65 3.25
CA ALA A 21 0.76 8.89 2.63
C ALA A 21 0.46 8.93 1.13
N ALA A 22 0.69 7.83 0.41
CA ALA A 22 0.37 7.74 -1.02
C ALA A 22 -1.14 7.87 -1.28
N MET A 23 -1.97 7.18 -0.50
CA MET A 23 -3.42 7.24 -0.66
C MET A 23 -3.97 8.64 -0.33
N ARG A 24 -3.41 9.31 0.68
CA ARG A 24 -3.76 10.71 0.98
C ARG A 24 -3.29 11.68 -0.11
N GLN A 25 -2.12 11.47 -0.69
CA GLN A 25 -1.66 12.23 -1.86
C GLN A 25 -2.67 12.12 -3.01
N LEU A 26 -3.07 10.89 -3.37
CA LEU A 26 -4.04 10.64 -4.43
C LEU A 26 -5.36 11.38 -4.17
N ASN A 27 -5.90 11.24 -2.96
CA ASN A 27 -7.22 11.77 -2.63
C ASN A 27 -7.24 13.30 -2.60
N GLN A 28 -6.13 13.93 -2.22
CA GLN A 28 -6.05 15.39 -2.13
C GLN A 28 -5.65 16.06 -3.45
N THR A 29 -4.90 15.38 -4.31
CA THR A 29 -4.31 16.00 -5.52
C THR A 29 -4.82 15.42 -6.83
N GLY A 30 -5.46 14.25 -6.80
CA GLY A 30 -5.79 13.48 -7.99
C GLY A 30 -4.56 12.90 -8.70
N TRP A 31 -3.37 12.94 -8.08
CA TRP A 31 -2.15 12.43 -8.67
C TRP A 31 -1.39 11.57 -7.66
N MET A 32 -0.68 10.56 -8.14
CA MET A 32 0.20 9.74 -7.31
C MET A 32 1.46 9.39 -8.10
N HIS A 33 2.63 9.50 -7.47
CA HIS A 33 3.89 9.11 -8.10
C HIS A 33 3.88 7.64 -8.51
N ASN A 34 4.44 7.30 -9.69
CA ASN A 34 4.35 5.95 -10.25
C ASN A 34 4.88 4.85 -9.30
N ARG A 35 5.97 5.10 -8.57
CA ARG A 35 6.47 4.15 -7.56
C ARG A 35 5.41 3.84 -6.50
N LEU A 36 4.67 4.85 -6.05
CA LEU A 36 3.64 4.70 -5.03
C LEU A 36 2.40 4.00 -5.60
N ARG A 37 2.06 4.23 -6.88
CA ARG A 37 1.01 3.45 -7.58
C ARG A 37 1.33 1.96 -7.55
N MET A 38 2.58 1.59 -7.85
CA MET A 38 3.03 0.19 -7.78
C MET A 38 2.93 -0.39 -6.36
N LEU A 39 3.30 0.38 -5.34
CA LEU A 39 3.28 -0.08 -3.94
C LEU A 39 1.85 -0.24 -3.41
N THR A 40 1.01 0.77 -3.60
CA THR A 40 -0.39 0.75 -3.14
C THR A 40 -1.21 -0.32 -3.85
N ALA A 41 -1.00 -0.52 -5.15
CA ALA A 41 -1.64 -1.60 -5.90
C ALA A 41 -1.16 -2.99 -5.44
N SER A 42 0.15 -3.18 -5.26
CA SER A 42 0.67 -4.44 -4.72
C SER A 42 0.14 -4.72 -3.31
N PHE A 43 0.04 -3.71 -2.46
CA PHE A 43 -0.49 -3.87 -1.10
C PHE A 43 -1.96 -4.30 -1.14
N LEU A 44 -2.79 -3.65 -1.96
CA LEU A 44 -4.20 -4.03 -2.11
C LEU A 44 -4.35 -5.50 -2.56
N VAL A 45 -3.59 -5.91 -3.57
CA VAL A 45 -3.76 -7.24 -4.18
C VAL A 45 -3.05 -8.34 -3.40
N LYS A 46 -1.88 -8.07 -2.83
CA LYS A 46 -1.02 -9.12 -2.25
C LYS A 46 -0.96 -9.09 -0.73
N ASP A 47 -1.19 -7.95 -0.08
CA ASP A 47 -1.26 -7.89 1.37
C ASP A 47 -2.71 -8.05 1.86
N LEU A 48 -3.66 -7.43 1.17
CA LEU A 48 -5.08 -7.48 1.54
C LEU A 48 -5.89 -8.55 0.80
N LEU A 49 -5.31 -9.17 -0.25
CA LEU A 49 -5.99 -10.15 -1.11
C LEU A 49 -7.35 -9.66 -1.63
N ILE A 50 -7.41 -8.38 -1.99
CA ILE A 50 -8.57 -7.75 -2.60
C ILE A 50 -8.42 -7.82 -4.12
N ASP A 51 -9.53 -8.09 -4.82
CA ASP A 51 -9.56 -8.11 -6.29
C ASP A 51 -9.12 -6.75 -6.84
N TRP A 52 -8.11 -6.78 -7.71
CA TRP A 52 -7.45 -5.63 -8.29
C TRP A 52 -8.41 -4.68 -9.01
N ARG A 53 -9.54 -5.19 -9.53
CA ARG A 53 -10.57 -4.39 -10.21
C ARG A 53 -11.20 -3.33 -9.30
N TRP A 54 -11.24 -3.57 -7.99
CA TRP A 54 -11.71 -2.55 -7.04
C TRP A 54 -10.73 -1.39 -6.93
N GLY A 55 -9.44 -1.69 -6.92
CA GLY A 55 -8.39 -0.69 -6.94
C GLY A 55 -8.33 0.07 -8.27
N GLU A 56 -8.49 -0.63 -9.40
CA GLU A 56 -8.58 -0.05 -10.73
C GLU A 56 -9.69 0.98 -10.83
N ASN A 57 -10.90 0.59 -10.40
CA ASN A 57 -12.06 1.48 -10.37
C ASN A 57 -11.82 2.69 -9.46
N TYR A 58 -11.20 2.49 -8.30
CA TYR A 58 -10.89 3.58 -7.39
C TYR A 58 -9.88 4.56 -8.01
N PHE A 59 -8.78 4.06 -8.57
CA PHE A 59 -7.78 4.88 -9.26
C PHE A 59 -8.41 5.67 -10.42
N MET A 60 -9.25 5.03 -11.23
CA MET A 60 -9.96 5.71 -12.32
C MET A 60 -10.89 6.82 -11.82
N SER A 61 -11.44 6.68 -10.61
CA SER A 61 -12.31 7.71 -10.01
C SER A 61 -11.55 8.91 -9.41
N GLN A 62 -10.25 8.77 -9.14
CA GLN A 62 -9.45 9.80 -8.45
C GLN A 62 -8.40 10.44 -9.35
N LEU A 63 -7.82 9.69 -10.28
CA LEU A 63 -6.67 10.13 -11.07
C LEU A 63 -7.07 11.20 -12.09
N ILE A 64 -6.45 12.37 -11.99
CA ILE A 64 -6.54 13.44 -13.00
C ILE A 64 -5.92 13.01 -14.34
N ASP A 65 -4.96 12.08 -14.28
CA ASP A 65 -4.33 11.43 -15.43
C ASP A 65 -4.91 10.04 -15.72
N GLY A 66 -6.15 9.80 -15.30
CA GLY A 66 -6.85 8.54 -15.52
C GLY A 66 -6.97 8.19 -17.01
N ASP A 67 -6.23 7.16 -17.42
CA ASP A 67 -6.28 6.56 -18.75
C ASP A 67 -6.53 5.05 -18.61
N PHE A 68 -7.48 4.51 -19.38
CA PHE A 68 -7.87 3.11 -19.25
C PHE A 68 -6.70 2.16 -19.52
N ALA A 69 -5.95 2.37 -20.61
CA ALA A 69 -4.88 1.45 -20.99
C ALA A 69 -3.76 1.42 -19.94
N SER A 70 -3.33 2.61 -19.50
CA SER A 70 -2.28 2.78 -18.50
C SER A 70 -2.70 2.28 -17.12
N ASN A 71 -3.93 2.59 -16.68
CA ASN A 71 -4.45 2.15 -15.39
C ASN A 71 -4.65 0.62 -15.37
N ASN A 72 -5.33 0.08 -16.38
CA ASN A 72 -5.56 -1.36 -16.49
C ASN A 72 -4.24 -2.15 -16.55
N GLY A 73 -3.30 -1.70 -17.37
CA GLY A 73 -1.97 -2.31 -17.48
C GLY A 73 -1.21 -2.29 -16.15
N GLY A 74 -1.24 -1.16 -15.43
CA GLY A 74 -0.60 -1.03 -14.11
C GLY A 74 -1.19 -1.97 -13.06
N TRP A 75 -2.53 -2.10 -13.02
CA TRP A 75 -3.21 -3.00 -12.08
C TRP A 75 -2.99 -4.47 -12.41
N GLN A 76 -3.06 -4.85 -13.69
CA GLN A 76 -2.75 -6.22 -14.12
C GLN A 76 -1.29 -6.58 -13.87
N TRP A 77 -0.38 -5.62 -14.04
CA TRP A 77 1.04 -5.80 -13.73
C TRP A 77 1.24 -6.09 -12.23
N ALA A 78 0.61 -5.31 -11.34
CA ALA A 78 0.70 -5.51 -9.91
C ALA A 78 0.03 -6.82 -9.45
N ALA A 79 -1.11 -7.16 -10.07
CA ALA A 79 -1.88 -8.37 -9.77
C ALA A 79 -1.30 -9.67 -10.35
N SER A 80 -0.24 -9.59 -11.15
CA SER A 80 0.41 -10.75 -11.75
C SER A 80 -0.50 -11.51 -12.73
N THR A 81 -1.41 -10.81 -13.42
CA THR A 81 -2.39 -11.41 -14.36
C THR A 81 -2.26 -10.96 -15.80
N GLY A 82 -1.50 -9.88 -16.08
CA GLY A 82 -1.37 -9.29 -17.42
C GLY A 82 -0.08 -9.64 -18.17
N THR A 83 0.10 -9.01 -19.32
CA THR A 83 1.32 -9.10 -20.15
C THR A 83 2.53 -8.54 -19.39
N ASP A 84 3.63 -9.29 -19.40
CA ASP A 84 4.89 -8.93 -18.70
C ASP A 84 4.70 -8.48 -17.24
N ALA A 85 3.69 -9.06 -16.58
CA ALA A 85 3.36 -8.74 -15.21
C ALA A 85 4.46 -9.18 -14.24
N VAL A 86 4.49 -8.54 -13.07
CA VAL A 86 5.41 -8.94 -12.01
C VAL A 86 5.13 -10.39 -11.59
N PRO A 87 6.14 -11.23 -11.33
CA PRO A 87 5.88 -12.59 -10.85
C PRO A 87 5.06 -12.58 -9.55
N TYR A 88 4.10 -13.50 -9.42
CA TYR A 88 3.16 -13.52 -8.28
C TYR A 88 3.86 -13.58 -6.92
N PHE A 89 4.96 -14.34 -6.83
CA PHE A 89 5.77 -14.50 -5.62
C PHE A 89 6.59 -13.24 -5.25
N ARG A 90 6.63 -12.22 -6.11
CA ARG A 90 7.23 -10.92 -5.81
C ARG A 90 6.21 -10.05 -5.08
N ILE A 91 6.32 -10.02 -3.76
CA ILE A 91 5.47 -9.22 -2.86
C ILE A 91 6.34 -8.10 -2.29
N PHE A 92 5.94 -6.84 -2.52
CA PHE A 92 6.67 -5.69 -2.00
C PHE A 92 6.39 -5.53 -0.51
N ASN A 93 7.45 -5.43 0.30
CA ASN A 93 7.32 -5.05 1.71
C ASN A 93 7.18 -3.52 1.79
N PRO A 94 6.04 -2.96 2.25
CA PRO A 94 5.83 -1.52 2.28
C PRO A 94 6.90 -0.78 3.10
N THR A 95 7.25 -1.31 4.26
CA THR A 95 8.27 -0.72 5.16
C THR A 95 9.64 -0.65 4.47
N THR A 96 10.09 -1.74 3.83
CA THR A 96 11.37 -1.75 3.11
C THR A 96 11.36 -0.80 1.91
N GLN A 97 10.22 -0.65 1.24
CA GLN A 97 10.09 0.28 0.12
C GLN A 97 10.06 1.74 0.58
N GLY A 98 9.37 2.03 1.70
CA GLY A 98 9.42 3.34 2.36
C GLY A 98 10.86 3.74 2.69
N ARG A 99 11.58 2.91 3.44
CA ARG A 99 13.01 3.15 3.80
C ARG A 99 13.91 3.41 2.59
N LYS A 100 13.57 2.82 1.44
CA LYS A 100 14.38 2.95 0.21
C LYS A 100 14.07 4.25 -0.55
N PHE A 101 12.82 4.69 -0.58
CA PHE A 101 12.36 5.76 -1.46
C PHE A 101 11.97 7.04 -0.73
N ASP A 102 11.89 6.99 0.60
CA ASP A 102 11.63 8.11 1.50
C ASP A 102 12.43 7.90 2.80
N PRO A 103 13.78 7.80 2.74
CA PRO A 103 14.60 7.31 3.85
C PRO A 103 14.47 8.14 5.14
N ASP A 104 14.28 9.45 4.99
CA ASP A 104 14.13 10.38 6.10
C ASP A 104 12.66 10.62 6.45
N GLY A 105 11.70 10.05 5.71
CA GLY A 105 10.27 10.18 5.98
C GLY A 105 9.67 11.56 5.65
N GLU A 106 10.32 12.36 4.80
CA GLU A 106 9.82 13.69 4.42
C GLU A 106 8.47 13.60 3.72
N PHE A 107 8.33 12.67 2.78
CA PHE A 107 7.07 12.45 2.08
C PHE A 107 5.99 11.94 3.03
N ILE A 108 6.33 10.99 3.90
CA ILE A 108 5.42 10.48 4.93
C ILE A 108 4.90 11.62 5.82
N ARG A 109 5.77 12.45 6.39
CA ARG A 109 5.35 13.52 7.30
C ARG A 109 4.52 14.60 6.61
N HIS A 110 4.79 14.86 5.34
CA HIS A 110 4.00 15.81 4.57
C HIS A 110 2.53 15.38 4.47
N TRP A 111 2.27 14.09 4.22
CA TRP A 111 0.90 13.58 4.06
C TRP A 111 0.28 13.02 5.35
N LEU A 112 1.09 12.71 6.35
CA LEU A 112 0.71 12.17 7.67
C LEU A 112 1.26 13.08 8.77
N PRO A 113 0.70 14.29 8.96
CA PRO A 113 1.17 15.23 9.98
C PRO A 113 1.07 14.67 11.41
N GLU A 114 0.19 13.70 11.66
CA GLU A 114 0.10 12.97 12.94
C GLU A 114 1.37 12.14 13.26
N LEU A 115 2.27 11.94 12.29
CA LEU A 115 3.56 11.27 12.47
C LEU A 115 4.76 12.23 12.52
N ALA A 116 4.53 13.54 12.62
CA ALA A 116 5.59 14.55 12.57
C ALA A 116 6.68 14.33 13.63
N ASP A 117 6.29 13.94 14.84
CA ASP A 117 7.19 13.74 15.98
C ASP A 117 7.89 12.38 16.01
N VAL A 118 7.57 11.48 15.06
CA VAL A 118 8.22 10.17 15.00
C VAL A 118 9.65 10.34 14.48
N PRO A 119 10.68 9.81 15.17
CA PRO A 119 12.06 9.89 14.70
C PRO A 119 12.27 9.22 13.34
N ASP A 120 13.20 9.72 12.52
CA ASP A 120 13.46 9.21 11.16
C ASP A 120 13.69 7.70 11.11
N ARG A 121 14.44 7.16 12.09
CA ARG A 121 14.70 5.71 12.20
C ARG A 121 13.42 4.88 12.28
N ASP A 122 12.38 5.46 12.88
CA ASP A 122 11.15 4.78 13.28
C ASP A 122 9.93 5.19 12.43
N ILE A 123 10.07 6.17 11.51
CA ILE A 123 8.98 6.75 10.70
C ILE A 123 8.24 5.73 9.81
N HIS A 124 8.91 4.64 9.42
CA HIS A 124 8.32 3.57 8.61
C HIS A 124 7.67 2.45 9.44
N THR A 125 7.80 2.50 10.76
CA THR A 125 7.22 1.56 11.74
C THR A 125 6.77 2.32 13.01
N PRO A 126 5.93 3.36 12.89
CA PRO A 126 5.65 4.29 13.99
C PRO A 126 4.92 3.61 15.16
N SER A 127 4.09 2.62 14.88
CA SER A 127 3.39 1.83 15.91
C SER A 127 4.35 1.08 16.82
N GLU A 128 5.45 0.54 16.29
CA GLU A 128 6.47 -0.16 17.11
C GLU A 128 7.18 0.81 18.05
N TRP A 129 7.50 2.01 17.56
CA TRP A 129 8.10 3.07 18.36
C TRP A 129 7.15 3.58 19.46
N ALA A 130 5.89 3.81 19.13
CA ALA A 130 4.88 4.23 20.10
C ALA A 130 4.72 3.22 21.25
N ILE A 131 4.62 1.93 20.92
CA ILE A 131 4.55 0.85 21.92
C ILE A 131 5.80 0.82 22.80
N LYS A 132 6.98 0.91 22.18
CA LYS A 132 8.26 0.83 22.89
C LYS A 132 8.48 2.02 23.85
N THR A 133 8.00 3.20 23.48
CA THR A 133 8.23 4.44 24.23
C THR A 133 7.06 4.82 25.14
N GLY A 134 5.89 4.20 24.98
CA GLY A 134 4.65 4.61 25.63
C GLY A 134 4.05 5.89 25.07
N HIS A 135 4.50 6.34 23.89
CA HIS A 135 3.98 7.54 23.23
C HIS A 135 2.60 7.26 22.62
N TYR A 136 1.64 8.17 22.80
CA TYR A 136 0.35 8.10 22.11
C TYR A 136 0.51 8.59 20.67
N LEU A 137 0.02 7.81 19.70
CA LEU A 137 -0.07 8.21 18.30
C LEU A 137 -1.52 8.14 17.85
N ASP A 138 -2.02 9.23 17.28
CA ASP A 138 -3.31 9.27 16.60
C ASP A 138 -3.20 8.71 15.17
N TYR A 139 -2.61 7.51 15.06
CA TYR A 139 -2.34 6.83 13.80
C TYR A 139 -2.67 5.34 13.96
N PRO A 140 -3.39 4.72 13.01
CA PRO A 140 -3.86 3.35 13.15
C PRO A 140 -2.73 2.32 13.26
N GLN A 141 -3.03 1.23 13.95
CA GLN A 141 -2.18 0.04 13.94
C GLN A 141 -2.23 -0.64 12.56
N PRO A 142 -1.17 -1.36 12.15
CA PRO A 142 -1.17 -2.11 10.90
C PRO A 142 -2.37 -3.06 10.80
N ILE A 143 -3.17 -2.91 9.75
CA ILE A 143 -4.39 -3.71 9.53
C ILE A 143 -4.09 -5.16 9.15
N VAL A 144 -2.82 -5.46 8.87
CA VAL A 144 -2.33 -6.79 8.53
C VAL A 144 -0.87 -6.95 8.97
N ASP A 145 -0.49 -8.18 9.32
CA ASP A 145 0.90 -8.60 9.47
C ASP A 145 1.45 -8.96 8.08
N HIS A 146 2.38 -8.15 7.56
CA HIS A 146 2.95 -8.34 6.23
C HIS A 146 3.61 -9.72 6.06
N ALA A 147 4.29 -10.24 7.08
CA ALA A 147 4.98 -11.52 6.97
C ALA A 147 3.96 -12.67 6.78
N LYS A 148 2.85 -12.62 7.52
CA LYS A 148 1.75 -13.58 7.36
C LYS A 148 1.02 -13.38 6.03
N ALA A 149 0.70 -12.13 5.68
CA ALA A 149 0.01 -11.80 4.43
C ALA A 149 0.78 -12.31 3.20
N ARG A 150 2.11 -12.10 3.19
CA ARG A 150 3.00 -12.60 2.13
C ARG A 150 2.88 -14.12 1.95
N VAL A 151 2.88 -14.89 3.05
CA VAL A 151 2.75 -16.36 2.99
C VAL A 151 1.38 -16.75 2.45
N THR A 152 0.31 -16.14 2.96
CA THR A 152 -1.07 -16.41 2.51
C THR A 152 -1.26 -16.07 1.03
N ALA A 153 -0.68 -14.97 0.56
CA ALA A 153 -0.76 -14.56 -0.82
C ALA A 153 -0.07 -15.54 -1.77
N ILE A 154 1.17 -15.92 -1.47
CA ILE A 154 1.88 -16.92 -2.27
C ILE A 154 1.08 -18.22 -2.34
N ALA A 155 0.58 -18.71 -1.20
CA ALA A 155 -0.24 -19.91 -1.16
C ALA A 155 -1.52 -19.78 -2.01
N SER A 156 -2.17 -18.62 -2.01
CA SER A 156 -3.38 -18.36 -2.80
C SER A 156 -3.11 -18.40 -4.30
N TYR A 157 -1.98 -17.83 -4.75
CA TYR A 157 -1.57 -17.90 -6.16
C TYR A 157 -1.16 -19.32 -6.58
N GLU A 158 -0.43 -20.05 -5.72
CA GLU A 158 -0.07 -21.45 -5.99
C GLU A 158 -1.31 -22.33 -6.11
N GLU A 159 -2.34 -22.09 -5.29
CA GLU A 159 -3.59 -22.83 -5.38
C GLU A 159 -4.38 -22.48 -6.65
N ALA A 160 -4.42 -21.20 -7.04
CA ALA A 160 -5.06 -20.77 -8.28
C ALA A 160 -4.39 -21.38 -9.52
N LYS A 161 -3.06 -21.58 -9.51
CA LYS A 161 -2.30 -22.19 -10.61
C LYS A 161 -2.62 -23.67 -10.85
N LYS A 162 -3.14 -24.36 -9.83
CA LYS A 162 -3.52 -25.79 -9.94
C LYS A 162 -4.91 -25.98 -10.55
N ARG A 163 -5.71 -24.92 -10.67
CA ARG A 163 -7.06 -24.94 -11.23
C ARG A 163 -7.02 -24.65 -12.71
#